data_AF-A0A9C9YTX7-F1
#
_entry.id   AF-A0A9C9YTX7-F1
#
_cell.length_a   1.000
_cell.length_b   1.000
_cell.length_c   1.000
_cell.angle_alpha   90.00
_cell.angle_beta   90.00
_cell.angle_gamma   90.00
#
_symmetry.space_group_name_H-M   'P 1'
#
loop_
_entity.id
_entity.type
_entity.pdbx_description
1 polymer ?
#
loop_
_entity_poly.entity_id
_entity_poly.type
_entity_poly.pdbx_seq_one_letter_code
_entity_poly.pdbx_strand_id
1 'polypeptide(L)' 'MTKKPDLKKSLDDTISRMQEINRKIAAQGQPPSSRELDELKSLGREYARLVDDLASSQG' A
#
# COMPACT_ATOMS: atom_id res chain seq x y z
N MET A 1 12.55 23.77 -0.16
CA MET A 1 12.13 22.90 0.96
C MET A 1 11.17 21.86 0.41
N THR A 2 11.64 20.64 0.15
CA THR A 2 10.78 19.51 -0.21
C THR A 2 9.91 19.17 0.99
N LYS A 3 8.60 19.41 0.91
CA LYS A 3 7.65 18.96 1.94
C LYS A 3 7.79 17.44 2.03
N LYS A 4 8.30 16.93 3.15
CA LYS A 4 8.23 15.50 3.43
C LYS A 4 6.75 15.09 3.30
N PRO A 5 6.44 14.03 2.54
CA PRO A 5 5.08 13.50 2.52
C PRO A 5 4.64 13.21 3.95
N ASP A 6 3.39 13.54 4.27
CA ASP A 6 2.79 13.12 5.52
C ASP A 6 2.75 11.58 5.52
N LEU A 7 3.59 10.96 6.36
CA LEU A 7 3.75 9.51 6.41
C LEU A 7 2.44 8.80 6.72
N LYS A 8 1.56 9.41 7.52
CA LYS A 8 0.24 8.86 7.84
C LYS A 8 -0.65 8.90 6.59
N LYS A 9 -0.65 10.02 5.86
CA LYS A 9 -1.37 10.12 4.59
C LYS A 9 -0.87 9.08 3.58
N SER A 10 0.46 8.93 3.44
CA SER A 10 1.05 7.94 2.54
C SER A 10 0.66 6.50 2.92
N LEU A 11 0.56 6.21 4.22
CA LEU A 11 0.10 4.91 4.71
C LEU A 11 -1.38 4.68 4.35
N ASP A 12 -2.24 5.67 4.60
CA ASP A 12 -3.68 5.60 4.28
C ASP A 12 -3.92 5.43 2.77
N ASP A 13 -3.15 6.15 1.93
CA ASP A 13 -3.20 6.04 0.47
C ASP A 13 -2.76 4.63 0.01
N THR A 14 -1.70 4.07 0.61
CA THR A 14 -1.20 2.72 0.31
C THR A 14 -2.25 1.65 0.66
N ILE A 15 -2.85 1.73 1.85
CA ILE A 15 -3.91 0.82 2.30
C ILE A 15 -5.12 0.90 1.36
N SER A 16 -5.55 2.12 1.02
CA SER A 16 -6.69 2.35 0.13
C SER A 16 -6.49 1.70 -1.24
N ARG A 17 -5.28 1.79 -1.79
CA ARG A 17 -4.93 1.18 -3.08
C ARG A 17 -4.91 -0.34 -3.02
N MET A 18 -4.36 -0.93 -1.95
CA MET A 18 -4.42 -2.39 -1.75
C MET A 18 -5.87 -2.89 -1.68
N GLN A 19 -6.74 -2.18 -0.95
CA GLN A 19 -8.17 -2.51 -0.86
C GLN A 19 -8.90 -2.39 -2.20
N GLU A 20 -8.56 -1.39 -3.02
CA GLU A 20 -9.11 -1.24 -4.36
C GLU A 20 -8.74 -2.43 -5.27
N ILE A 21 -7.48 -2.84 -5.26
CA ILE A 21 -7.01 -4.00 -6.04
C ILE A 21 -7.71 -5.28 -5.57
N ASN A 22 -7.79 -5.50 -4.25
CA ASN A 22 -8.50 -6.67 -3.70
C ASN A 22 -9.99 -6.69 -4.08
N ARG A 23 -10.67 -5.54 -4.06
CA ARG A 23 -12.07 -5.44 -4.51
C ARG A 23 -12.22 -5.75 -6.00
N LYS A 24 -11.28 -5.26 -6.83
CA LYS A 24 -11.24 -5.57 -8.27
C LYS A 24 -11.04 -7.06 -8.51
N ILE A 25 -10.08 -7.69 -7.85
CA ILE A 25 -9.84 -9.14 -7.94
C ILE A 25 -11.09 -9.92 -7.53
N ALA A 26 -11.70 -9.57 -6.39
CA ALA A 26 -12.90 -10.23 -5.90
C ALA A 26 -14.09 -10.10 -6.87
N ALA A 27 -14.24 -8.95 -7.53
CA ALA A 27 -15.32 -8.69 -8.48
C ALA A 27 -15.14 -9.44 -9.82
N GLN A 28 -13.91 -9.80 -10.20
CA GLN A 28 -13.64 -10.50 -11.46
C GLN A 28 -14.10 -11.96 -11.46
N GLY A 29 -14.26 -12.58 -10.28
CA GLY A 29 -14.62 -14.00 -10.17
C GLY A 29 -13.58 -14.97 -10.75
N GLN A 30 -12.35 -14.48 -10.99
CA GLN A 30 -11.22 -15.22 -11.50
C GLN A 30 -10.02 -15.07 -10.55
N PRO A 31 -9.06 -16.01 -10.57
CA PRO A 31 -7.82 -15.84 -9.83
C PRO A 31 -7.08 -14.56 -10.24
N PRO A 32 -6.42 -13.87 -9.31
CA PRO A 32 -5.66 -12.66 -9.62
C PRO A 32 -4.55 -12.94 -10.63
N SER A 33 -4.36 -11.99 -11.54
CA SER A 33 -3.26 -12.01 -12.50
C SER A 33 -1.92 -11.81 -11.81
N SER A 34 -0.83 -12.25 -12.43
CA SER A 34 0.54 -12.02 -11.93
C SER A 34 0.82 -10.52 -11.72
N ARG A 35 0.27 -9.66 -12.60
CA ARG A 35 0.41 -8.21 -12.49
C ARG A 35 -0.23 -7.66 -11.22
N GLU A 36 -1.46 -8.09 -10.91
CA GLU A 36 -2.16 -7.67 -9.68
C GLU A 36 -1.43 -8.16 -8.43
N LEU A 37 -0.91 -9.39 -8.46
CA LEU A 37 -0.10 -9.94 -7.37
C LEU A 37 1.21 -9.17 -7.16
N ASP A 38 1.87 -8.76 -8.25
CA ASP A 38 3.11 -7.97 -8.18
C ASP A 38 2.85 -6.55 -7.67
N GLU A 39 1.71 -5.94 -8.06
CA GLU A 39 1.29 -4.64 -7.53
C GLU A 39 1.00 -4.73 -6.02
N LEU A 40 0.24 -5.75 -5.58
CA LEU A 40 -0.01 -6.00 -4.15
C LEU A 40 1.29 -6.25 -3.36
N LYS A 41 2.24 -7.03 -3.91
CA LYS A 41 3.56 -7.22 -3.28
C LYS A 41 4.34 -5.92 -3.16
N SER A 42 4.28 -5.06 -4.18
CA SER A 42 4.95 -3.76 -4.14
C SER A 42 4.35 -2.86 -3.06
N LEU A 43 3.03 -2.77 -3.01
CA LEU A 43 2.31 -2.00 -1.99
C LEU A 43 2.55 -2.57 -0.58
N GLY A 44 2.63 -3.89 -0.42
CA GLY A 44 2.97 -4.51 0.88
C GLY A 44 4.37 -4.13 1.37
N ARG A 45 5.35 -4.00 0.47
CA ARG A 45 6.69 -3.50 0.83
C ARG A 45 6.71 -2.01 1.17
N GLU A 46 5.87 -1.23 0.51
CA GLU A 46 5.70 0.20 0.81
C GLU A 46 5.03 0.40 2.17
N TYR A 47 3.96 -0.35 2.45
CA TYR A 47 3.29 -0.39 3.74
C TYR A 47 4.27 -0.70 4.88
N ALA A 48 5.07 -1.76 4.74
CA ALA A 48 6.06 -2.14 5.76
C ALA A 48 7.05 -1.00 6.04
N ARG A 49 7.59 -0.38 4.97
CA ARG A 49 8.49 0.78 5.12
C ARG A 49 7.83 1.97 5.81
N LEU A 50 6.60 2.31 5.44
CA LEU A 50 5.88 3.43 6.03
C LEU A 50 5.56 3.20 7.51
N VAL A 51 5.24 1.96 7.90
CA VAL A 51 5.04 1.57 9.31
C VAL A 51 6.35 1.70 10.10
N ASP A 52 7.46 1.20 9.56
CA ASP A 52 8.78 1.31 10.19
C ASP A 52 9.21 2.79 10.36
N ASP A 53 8.99 3.62 9.34
CA ASP A 53 9.28 5.06 9.39
C ASP A 53 8.40 5.80 10.40
N LEU A 54 7.12 5.44 10.51
CA LEU A 54 6.18 6.01 11.49
C LEU A 54 6.53 5.61 12.92
N ALA A 55 6.94 4.36 13.13
CA ALA A 55 7.40 3.88 14.43
C ALA A 55 8.69 4.59 14.86
N SER A 56 9.62 4.78 13.92
CA SER A 56 10.90 5.46 14.15
C SER A 56 10.76 6.97 14.35
N SER A 57 9.67 7.58 13.86
CA SER A 57 9.41 9.02 14.03
C SER A 57 8.71 9.37 15.35
N GLN A 58 8.20 8.36 16.08
CA GLN A 58 7.49 8.53 17.36
C GLN A 58 8.32 8.13 18.59
N GLY A 59 9.54 7.61 18.40
CA GLY A 59 10.52 7.33 19.46
C GLY A 59 11.61 8.40 19.52
#